data_AF-A0A3D0U518-F1
#
_entry.id   AF-A0A3D0U518-F1
#
_cell.length_a   1.000
_cell.length_b   1.000
_cell.length_c   1.000
_cell.angle_alpha   90.00
_cell.angle_beta   90.00
_cell.angle_gamma   90.00
#
_symmetry.space_group_name_H-M   'P 1'
#
loop_
_entity.id
_entity.type
_entity.pdbx_description
1 polymer ?
#
loop_
_entity_poly.entity_id
_entity_poly.type
_entity_poly.pdbx_seq_one_letter_code
_entity_poly.pdbx_strand_id
1 'polypeptide(L)'
;MSQAGDLSQASTYHSYVADPHGLTAYAERCFEWMAVKQYSPNTVRTRREYLGYFIDWCYQRAVIRPQHVTKPILERYQKHLHHHRKKNGDPLSANSQHTRMVPVK
;
A
#
# COMPACT_ATOMS: atom_id res chain seq x y z
N MET A 1 11.81 -7.54 -16.90
CA MET A 1 11.45 -8.19 -15.60
C MET A 1 11.87 -7.24 -14.49
N SER A 2 10.97 -6.34 -14.09
CA SER A 2 11.33 -5.15 -13.31
C SER A 2 11.50 -5.51 -11.84
N GLN A 3 12.75 -5.63 -11.39
CA GLN A 3 13.10 -5.46 -9.99
C GLN A 3 12.69 -4.05 -9.56
N ALA A 4 11.66 -3.96 -8.73
CA ALA A 4 11.34 -2.74 -7.99
C ALA A 4 10.78 -3.11 -6.61
N GLY A 5 11.48 -4.00 -5.91
CA GLY A 5 11.49 -4.00 -4.45
C GLY A 5 12.42 -2.86 -4.01
N ASP A 6 11.92 -1.63 -4.09
CA ASP A 6 12.60 -0.47 -3.51
C ASP A 6 12.48 -0.58 -1.99
N LEU A 7 13.48 -1.21 -1.36
CA LEU A 7 13.65 -1.40 0.09
C LEU A 7 13.91 -0.06 0.84
N SER A 8 13.39 1.07 0.35
CA SER A 8 13.49 2.38 0.98
C SER A 8 12.48 2.59 2.10
N GLN A 9 11.44 1.76 2.15
CA GLN A 9 10.57 1.59 3.30
C GLN A 9 10.35 0.09 3.44
N ALA A 10 11.05 -0.60 4.33
CA ALA A 10 10.46 -1.82 4.86
C ALA A 10 9.17 -1.36 5.54
N SER A 11 8.01 -1.74 4.99
CA SER A 11 6.71 -1.46 5.64
C SER A 11 6.67 -2.27 6.92
N THR A 12 7.26 -1.69 7.96
CA THR A 12 7.12 -2.13 9.33
C THR A 12 5.69 -1.77 9.68
N TYR A 13 4.75 -2.69 9.46
CA TYR A 13 3.35 -2.59 9.91
C TYR A 13 3.37 -2.33 11.44
N HIS A 14 3.57 -1.08 11.84
CA HIS A 14 3.86 -0.70 13.21
C HIS A 14 2.51 -0.65 13.94
N SER A 15 2.20 -1.76 14.60
CA SER A 15 1.40 -1.87 15.81
C SER A 15 0.04 -1.14 15.89
N TYR A 16 -0.69 -0.96 14.79
CA TYR A 16 -2.12 -0.60 14.80
C TYR A 16 -3.05 -1.81 14.58
N VAL A 17 -2.65 -2.99 15.06
CA VAL A 17 -3.55 -4.17 15.14
C VAL A 17 -4.70 -3.94 16.15
N ALA A 18 -4.71 -2.80 16.86
CA ALA A 18 -5.67 -2.51 17.92
C ALA A 18 -7.10 -2.16 17.47
N ASP A 19 -7.32 -1.65 16.24
CA ASP A 19 -8.68 -1.36 15.74
C ASP A 19 -9.15 -2.47 14.78
N PRO A 20 -10.13 -3.32 15.16
CA PRO A 20 -10.73 -4.33 14.29
C PRO A 20 -11.40 -3.77 13.03
N HIS A 21 -11.64 -2.45 13.00
CA HIS A 21 -12.19 -1.70 11.88
C HIS A 21 -11.16 -0.79 11.20
N GLY A 22 -9.89 -0.87 11.59
CA GLY A 22 -8.79 -0.11 11.02
C GLY A 22 -8.31 -0.66 9.67
N LEU A 23 -7.54 0.16 8.94
CA LEU A 23 -7.00 -0.18 7.61
C LEU A 23 -6.20 -1.49 7.61
N THR A 24 -5.35 -1.71 8.62
CA THR A 24 -4.57 -2.95 8.74
C THR A 24 -5.47 -4.19 8.90
N ALA A 25 -6.49 -4.14 9.76
CA ALA A 25 -7.40 -5.27 9.96
C ALA A 25 -8.18 -5.62 8.68
N TYR A 26 -8.64 -4.61 7.93
CA TYR A 26 -9.29 -4.83 6.64
C TYR A 26 -8.32 -5.37 5.58
N ALA A 27 -7.07 -4.93 5.57
CA ALA A 27 -6.05 -5.44 4.67
C ALA A 27 -5.78 -6.93 4.91
N GLU A 28 -5.63 -7.35 6.17
CA GLU A 28 -5.44 -8.77 6.51
C GLU A 28 -6.61 -9.64 6.04
N ARG A 29 -7.85 -9.22 6.29
CA ARG A 29 -9.05 -9.92 5.79
C ARG A 29 -9.06 -10.03 4.27
N CYS A 30 -8.62 -8.98 3.56
CA CYS A 30 -8.51 -9.00 2.10
C CYS A 30 -7.46 -10.02 1.63
N PHE A 31 -6.29 -10.08 2.28
CA PHE A 31 -5.25 -11.04 1.94
C PHE A 31 -5.66 -12.48 2.23
N GLU A 32 -6.36 -12.72 3.34
CA GLU A 32 -6.95 -14.01 3.66
C GLU A 32 -7.97 -14.42 2.59
N TRP A 33 -8.89 -13.54 2.22
CA TRP A 33 -9.86 -13.78 1.15
C TRP A 33 -9.16 -14.12 -0.18
N MET A 34 -8.09 -13.41 -0.54
CA MET A 34 -7.31 -13.72 -1.73
C MET A 34 -6.65 -15.11 -1.65
N ALA A 35 -6.12 -15.49 -0.50
CA ALA A 35 -5.53 -16.81 -0.31
C ALA A 35 -6.59 -17.91 -0.48
N VAL A 36 -7.78 -17.74 0.10
CA VAL A 36 -8.93 -18.66 -0.07
C VAL A 36 -9.34 -18.78 -1.53
N LYS A 37 -9.27 -17.68 -2.30
CA LYS A 37 -9.55 -17.65 -3.73
C LYS A 37 -8.42 -18.16 -4.63
N GLN A 38 -7.40 -18.81 -4.06
CA GLN A 38 -6.29 -19.43 -4.79
C GLN A 38 -5.48 -18.43 -5.63
N TYR A 39 -5.42 -17.16 -5.23
CA TYR A 39 -4.45 -16.24 -5.81
C TYR A 39 -3.03 -16.73 -5.54
N SER A 40 -2.12 -16.53 -6.50
CA SER A 40 -0.74 -16.98 -6.31
C SER A 40 -0.13 -16.32 -5.06
N PRO A 41 0.71 -17.04 -4.27
CA PRO A 41 1.37 -16.48 -3.10
C PRO A 41 2.18 -15.22 -3.44
N ASN A 42 2.78 -15.19 -4.63
CA ASN A 42 3.49 -14.02 -5.13
C ASN A 42 2.55 -12.81 -5.34
N THR A 43 1.35 -13.04 -5.88
CA THR A 43 0.35 -11.98 -6.02
C THR A 43 -0.07 -11.42 -4.67
N VAL A 44 -0.36 -12.28 -3.69
CA VAL A 44 -0.74 -11.86 -2.33
C VAL A 44 0.39 -11.07 -1.67
N ARG A 45 1.64 -11.55 -1.78
CA ARG A 45 2.82 -10.86 -1.25
C ARG A 45 2.98 -9.46 -1.84
N THR A 46 2.93 -9.34 -3.16
CA THR A 46 3.05 -8.06 -3.86
C THR A 46 1.92 -7.10 -3.48
N ARG A 47 0.69 -7.59 -3.32
CA ARG A 47 -0.42 -6.76 -2.83
C ARG A 47 -0.21 -6.30 -1.39
N ARG A 48 0.28 -7.19 -0.51
CA ARG A 48 0.60 -6.87 0.88
C ARG A 48 1.65 -5.77 0.98
N GLU A 49 2.70 -5.84 0.16
CA GLU A 49 3.74 -4.82 0.10
C GLU A 49 3.18 -3.46 -0.31
N TYR A 50 2.49 -3.39 -1.46
CA TYR A 50 2.01 -2.10 -1.98
C TYR A 50 0.86 -1.50 -1.18
N LEU A 51 -0.05 -2.33 -0.66
CA LEU A 51 -1.08 -1.84 0.25
C LEU A 51 -0.47 -1.37 1.58
N GLY A 52 0.59 -2.03 2.06
CA GLY A 52 1.36 -1.59 3.23
C GLY A 52 1.90 -0.17 3.07
N TYR A 53 2.52 0.15 1.93
CA TYR A 53 2.99 1.52 1.65
C TYR A 53 1.87 2.56 1.72
N PHE A 54 0.66 2.22 1.25
CA PHE A 54 -0.48 3.11 1.35
C PHE A 54 -0.96 3.29 2.80
N ILE A 55 -1.03 2.20 3.57
CA ILE A 55 -1.46 2.22 4.97
C ILE A 55 -0.50 3.04 5.83
N ASP A 56 0.81 2.82 5.67
CA ASP A 56 1.84 3.61 6.38
C ASP A 56 1.73 5.10 6.04
N TRP A 57 1.52 5.42 4.76
CA TRP A 57 1.29 6.79 4.31
C TRP A 57 0.01 7.41 4.88
N CYS A 58 -1.06 6.61 5.04
CA CYS A 58 -2.31 7.03 5.67
C CYS A 58 -2.14 7.30 7.16
N TYR A 59 -1.41 6.45 7.89
CA TYR A 59 -1.16 6.63 9.33
C TYR A 59 -0.39 7.89 9.66
N GLN A 60 0.60 8.27 8.84
CA GLN A 60 1.29 9.57 8.96
C GLN A 60 0.34 10.78 8.86
N ARG A 61 -0.88 10.58 8.36
CA ARG A 61 -1.92 11.61 8.16
C ARG A 61 -3.16 11.37 9.01
N ALA A 62 -3.07 10.51 10.02
CA ALA A 62 -4.17 10.11 10.89
C ALA A 62 -5.41 9.54 10.15
N VAL A 63 -5.21 8.99 8.94
CA VAL A 63 -6.25 8.24 8.23
C VAL A 63 -6.15 6.78 8.69
N ILE A 64 -6.96 6.40 9.68
CA ILE A 64 -6.84 5.10 10.36
C ILE A 64 -7.86 4.06 9.87
N ARG A 65 -9.02 4.52 9.37
CA ARG A 65 -10.16 3.66 8.99
C ARG A 65 -10.45 3.75 7.49
N PRO A 66 -10.93 2.65 6.87
CA PRO A 66 -11.28 2.63 5.44
C PRO A 66 -12.29 3.72 5.05
N GLN A 67 -13.27 4.02 5.90
CA GLN A 67 -14.29 5.05 5.64
C GLN A 67 -13.72 6.48 5.53
N HIS A 68 -12.51 6.73 6.04
CA HIS A 68 -11.82 8.01 5.90
C HIS A 68 -10.97 8.07 4.62
N VAL A 69 -10.82 6.95 3.90
CA VAL A 69 -10.18 6.90 2.58
C VAL A 69 -11.17 7.41 1.54
N THR A 70 -11.07 8.70 1.24
CA THR A 70 -11.89 9.37 0.24
C THR A 70 -11.11 9.53 -1.07
N LYS A 71 -11.80 9.87 -2.17
CA LYS A 71 -11.16 10.19 -3.45
C LYS A 71 -10.04 11.25 -3.31
N PRO A 72 -10.20 12.36 -2.56
CA PRO A 72 -9.11 13.28 -2.28
C PRO A 72 -7.89 12.66 -1.59
N ILE A 73 -8.07 11.65 -0.73
CA ILE A 73 -6.96 10.93 -0.09
C ILE A 73 -6.20 10.10 -1.15
N LEU A 74 -6.92 9.42 -2.05
CA LEU A 74 -6.32 8.66 -3.15
C LEU A 74 -5.55 9.57 -4.12
N GLU A 75 -6.10 10.74 -4.45
CA GLU A 75 -5.42 11.72 -5.31
C GLU A 75 -4.15 12.30 -4.65
N ARG A 76 -4.20 12.54 -3.33
CA ARG A 76 -3.01 12.94 -2.56
C ARG A 76 -1.96 11.83 -2.54
N TYR A 77 -2.37 10.57 -2.43
CA TYR A 77 -1.45 9.44 -2.50
C TYR A 77 -0.80 9.33 -3.89
N GLN A 78 -1.58 9.48 -4.95
CA GLN A 78 -1.06 9.52 -6.32
C GLN A 78 -0.04 10.65 -6.51
N LYS A 79 -0.32 11.86 -6.02
CA LYS A 79 0.65 12.98 -6.02
C LYS A 79 1.90 12.66 -5.20
N HIS A 80 1.74 12.02 -4.04
CA HIS A 80 2.87 11.58 -3.23
C HIS A 80 3.76 10.60 -4.00
N LEU A 81 3.20 9.62 -4.71
CA LEU A 81 3.96 8.69 -5.56
C LEU A 81 4.69 9.38 -6.71
N HIS A 82 4.10 10.44 -7.28
CA HIS A 82 4.74 11.25 -8.32
C HIS A 82 5.97 12.02 -7.80
N HIS A 83 5.88 12.56 -6.58
CA HIS A 83 6.99 13.27 -5.94
C HIS A 83 7.98 12.34 -5.23
N HIS A 84 7.64 11.07 -5.03
CA HIS A 84 8.53 10.09 -4.43
C HIS A 84 9.82 9.93 -5.24
N ARG A 85 10.94 9.84 -4.54
CA ARG A 85 12.26 9.55 -5.10
C ARG A 85 12.78 8.26 -4.47
N LYS A 86 13.27 7.37 -5.31
CA LYS A 86 13.97 6.14 -4.88
C LYS A 86 15.28 6.52 -4.18
N LYS A 87 15.97 5.54 -3.59
CA LYS A 87 17.28 5.77 -2.94
C LYS A 87 18.32 6.39 -3.87
N ASN A 88 18.27 6.08 -5.15
CA ASN A 88 19.19 6.63 -6.16
C ASN A 88 18.80 8.04 -6.63
N GLY A 89 17.79 8.67 -6.04
CA GLY A 89 17.32 10.01 -6.39
C GLY A 89 16.34 10.05 -7.57
N ASP A 90 16.11 8.93 -8.27
CA ASP A 90 15.22 8.89 -9.42
C ASP A 90 13.74 8.89 -9.02
N PRO A 91 12.86 9.46 -9.86
CA PRO A 91 11.42 9.30 -9.68
C PRO A 91 10.97 7.84 -9.85
N LEU A 92 9.83 7.51 -9.25
CA LEU A 92 9.11 6.28 -9.60
C LEU A 92 8.65 6.33 -11.06
N SER A 93 8.84 5.24 -11.79
CA SER A 93 8.31 5.14 -13.16
C SER A 93 6.78 5.17 -13.15
N ALA A 94 6.16 5.60 -14.25
CA ALA A 94 4.70 5.61 -14.37
C ALA A 94 4.09 4.23 -14.10
N ASN A 95 4.76 3.15 -14.54
CA ASN A 95 4.33 1.78 -14.26
C ASN A 95 4.40 1.45 -12.76
N SER A 96 5.49 1.82 -12.08
CA SER A 96 5.60 1.61 -10.63
C SER A 96 4.55 2.40 -9.84
N GLN A 97 4.24 3.64 -10.26
CA GLN A 97 3.16 4.42 -9.68
C GLN A 97 1.81 3.74 -9.89
N HIS A 98 1.54 3.25 -11.11
CA HIS A 98 0.31 2.52 -11.42
C HIS A 98 0.16 1.26 -10.55
N THR A 99 1.19 0.42 -10.48
CA THR A 99 1.15 -0.82 -9.70
C THR A 99 0.88 -0.57 -8.21
N ARG A 100 1.43 0.50 -7.64
CA ARG A 100 1.16 0.92 -6.25
C ARG A 100 -0.26 1.45 -6.05
N MET A 101 -0.92 1.95 -7.10
CA MET A 101 -2.32 2.40 -7.07
C MET A 101 -3.33 1.27 -7.26
N VAL A 102 -2.94 0.14 -7.86
CA VAL A 102 -3.84 -1.02 -8.10
C VAL A 102 -4.52 -1.55 -6.82
N PRO A 103 -3.83 -1.76 -5.68
CA PRO A 103 -4.47 -2.34 -4.50
C PRO A 103 -5.39 -1.37 -3.72
N VAL A 104 -5.42 -0.08 -4.09
CA VAL A 104 -6.17 0.97 -3.38
C VAL A 104 -7.30 1.59 -4.23
N LYS A 105 -7.56 1.01 -5.40
CA LYS A 105 -8.73 1.28 -6.24
C LYS A 105 -9.81 0.25 -5.96
#